data_AF-A0A329RD57-F1
#
_entry.id   AF-A0A329RD57-F1
#
_cell.length_a   1.000
_cell.length_b   1.000
_cell.length_c   1.000
_cell.angle_alpha   90.00
_cell.angle_beta   90.00
_cell.angle_gamma   90.00
#
_symmetry.space_group_name_H-M   'P 1'
#
loop_
_entity.id
_entity.type
_entity.pdbx_description
1 polymer ?
#
loop_
_entity_poly.entity_id
_entity_poly.type
_entity_poly.pdbx_seq_one_letter_code
_entity_poly.pdbx_strand_id
1 'polypeptide(L)'
;MVLTAGGRVGIGTTTPSAPLNIPGTVSVSFGTRGSTVYRLRTDSGVTESALGPISYSVAAVFGSYIACTALAKTSDRRLKKNIQIAPIDRIKRLYDNVDVYLYDWIESENRPGQEVGLIAQDLVSAHLTDLVSVFYRDDIEEGDDPSLEPAKQQLNVDYSRIAAYNMKMIQYLLREIEDLRAIIEKLSAFDNGMNRSDPYYQIYS
;
A
#
# COMPACT_ATOMS: atom_id res chain seq x y z
N MET A 1 -36.43 0.02 -2.23
CA MET A 1 -35.82 -0.84 -3.27
C MET A 1 -36.79 -0.90 -4.44
N VAL A 2 -36.29 -0.90 -5.68
CA VAL A 2 -37.08 -1.09 -6.90
C VAL A 2 -36.46 -2.21 -7.73
N LEU A 3 -37.27 -3.15 -8.21
CA LEU A 3 -36.93 -4.08 -9.29
C LEU A 3 -37.66 -3.63 -10.55
N THR A 4 -36.94 -3.25 -11.59
CA THR A 4 -37.56 -2.82 -12.86
C THR A 4 -37.98 -4.01 -13.69
N ALA A 5 -38.90 -3.79 -14.66
CA ALA A 5 -39.30 -4.83 -15.62
C ALA A 5 -38.11 -5.37 -16.45
N GLY A 6 -37.04 -4.57 -16.59
CA GLY A 6 -35.78 -4.98 -17.23
C GLY A 6 -34.81 -5.72 -16.31
N GLY A 7 -35.23 -6.14 -15.11
CA GLY A 7 -34.42 -6.94 -14.19
C GLY A 7 -33.34 -6.17 -13.42
N ARG A 8 -33.41 -4.83 -13.38
CA ARG A 8 -32.43 -4.02 -12.63
C ARG A 8 -32.90 -3.75 -11.20
N VAL A 9 -32.01 -3.86 -10.24
CA VAL A 9 -32.25 -3.59 -8.82
C VAL A 9 -31.69 -2.22 -8.45
N GLY A 10 -32.58 -1.32 -8.01
CA GLY A 10 -32.24 -0.03 -7.43
C GLY A 10 -32.45 -0.02 -5.92
N ILE A 11 -31.42 0.34 -5.15
CA ILE A 11 -31.54 0.59 -3.71
C ILE A 11 -31.35 2.09 -3.49
N GLY A 12 -32.43 2.79 -3.11
CA GLY A 12 -32.42 4.26 -2.98
C GLY A 12 -32.58 5.02 -4.31
N THR A 13 -33.00 4.35 -5.38
CA THR A 13 -33.32 4.96 -6.68
C THR A 13 -34.43 4.20 -7.40
N THR A 14 -35.23 4.91 -8.20
CA THR A 14 -36.27 4.35 -9.07
C THR A 14 -35.81 4.15 -10.51
N THR A 15 -34.66 4.71 -10.88
CA THR A 15 -34.11 4.69 -12.26
C THR A 15 -32.66 4.16 -12.27
N PRO A 16 -32.45 2.84 -12.07
CA PRO A 16 -31.11 2.25 -11.97
C PRO A 16 -30.35 2.30 -13.31
N SER A 17 -29.14 2.86 -13.29
CA SER A 17 -28.24 2.97 -14.47
C SER A 17 -27.45 1.69 -14.78
N ALA A 18 -27.39 0.75 -13.84
CA ALA A 18 -26.72 -0.54 -13.94
C ALA A 18 -27.62 -1.67 -13.41
N PRO A 19 -27.30 -2.97 -13.64
CA PRO A 19 -28.08 -4.09 -13.11
C PRO A 19 -28.30 -4.03 -11.59
N LEU A 20 -27.31 -3.56 -10.84
CA LEU A 20 -27.44 -3.16 -9.45
C LEU A 20 -26.96 -1.70 -9.33
N ASN A 21 -27.84 -0.80 -8.88
CA ASN A 21 -27.49 0.61 -8.65
C ASN A 21 -27.86 1.04 -7.24
N ILE A 22 -26.85 1.50 -6.48
CA ILE A 22 -26.99 1.94 -5.10
C ILE A 22 -26.35 3.33 -4.99
N PRO A 23 -27.07 4.42 -5.35
CA PRO A 23 -26.51 5.77 -5.31
C PRO A 23 -26.43 6.34 -3.88
N GLY A 24 -27.22 5.79 -2.96
CA GLY A 24 -27.24 6.20 -1.56
C GLY A 24 -26.08 5.58 -0.77
N THR A 25 -25.75 6.22 0.33
CA THR A 25 -24.83 5.68 1.34
C THR A 25 -25.45 5.82 2.72
N VAL A 26 -25.09 4.94 3.65
CA VAL A 26 -25.46 5.05 5.06
C VAL A 26 -24.18 5.18 5.88
N SER A 27 -24.22 6.03 6.91
CA SER A 27 -23.12 6.14 7.86
C SER A 27 -23.06 4.90 8.73
N VAL A 28 -22.03 4.08 8.54
CA VAL A 28 -21.70 2.94 9.39
C VAL A 28 -20.47 3.31 10.19
N SER A 29 -20.54 3.20 11.51
CA SER A 29 -19.40 3.43 12.38
C SER A 29 -18.52 2.19 12.40
N PHE A 30 -17.28 2.36 11.98
CA PHE A 30 -16.23 1.38 12.12
C PHE A 30 -15.35 1.82 13.28
N GLY A 31 -14.93 0.84 14.08
CA GLY A 31 -14.08 1.09 15.22
C GLY A 31 -14.68 1.73 16.45
N THR A 32 -15.97 1.49 16.66
CA THR A 32 -16.55 1.57 18.00
C THR A 32 -15.75 0.65 18.93
N ARG A 33 -15.02 1.24 19.90
CA ARG A 33 -14.03 0.63 20.84
C ARG A 33 -12.53 0.85 20.53
N GLY A 34 -12.18 1.90 19.79
CA GLY A 34 -10.86 2.54 19.92
C GLY A 34 -9.77 2.03 18.98
N SER A 35 -10.06 1.90 17.70
CA SER A 35 -9.02 1.56 16.71
C SER A 35 -9.06 2.44 15.48
N THR A 36 -7.91 2.44 14.82
CA THR A 36 -7.61 3.27 13.67
C THR A 36 -8.08 2.58 12.40
N VAL A 37 -9.16 3.07 11.80
CA VAL A 37 -9.61 2.56 10.51
C VAL A 37 -9.02 3.41 9.39
N TYR A 38 -8.27 2.77 8.48
CA TYR A 38 -7.52 3.43 7.43
C TYR A 38 -8.21 3.32 6.07
N ARG A 39 -8.35 4.44 5.36
CA ARG A 39 -9.16 4.52 4.14
C ARG A 39 -8.39 5.11 2.94
N LEU A 40 -8.45 4.42 1.81
CA LEU A 40 -8.24 5.00 0.47
C LEU A 40 -9.60 5.50 -0.07
N ARG A 41 -9.90 6.80 0.02
CA ARG A 41 -11.00 7.39 -0.79
C ARG A 41 -10.43 7.95 -2.07
N THR A 42 -11.16 7.74 -3.15
CA THR A 42 -10.91 8.42 -4.43
C THR A 42 -11.88 9.59 -4.66
N ASP A 43 -12.88 9.78 -3.79
CA ASP A 43 -14.02 10.71 -3.95
C ASP A 43 -13.95 11.98 -3.08
N SER A 44 -13.36 11.96 -1.88
CA SER A 44 -13.27 13.18 -1.02
C SER A 44 -11.86 13.61 -0.58
N GLY A 45 -10.80 13.00 -1.12
CA GLY A 45 -9.45 13.56 -1.05
C GLY A 45 -8.83 13.69 0.34
N VAL A 46 -9.40 13.05 1.36
CA VAL A 46 -8.79 12.99 2.70
C VAL A 46 -8.42 11.54 3.02
N THR A 47 -7.14 11.30 3.32
CA THR A 47 -6.69 10.13 4.07
C THR A 47 -6.80 10.51 5.53
N GLU A 48 -7.88 10.07 6.19
CA GLU A 48 -8.07 10.28 7.62
C GLU A 48 -7.63 9.02 8.36
N SER A 49 -6.67 9.19 9.25
CA SER A 49 -6.36 8.27 10.33
C SER A 49 -6.83 8.97 11.60
N ALA A 50 -7.79 8.39 12.32
CA ALA A 50 -8.29 8.95 13.57
C ALA A 50 -8.22 7.89 14.68
N LEU A 51 -7.82 8.32 15.87
CA LEU A 51 -7.81 7.51 17.09
C LEU A 51 -9.24 7.53 17.68
N GLY A 52 -10.15 6.73 17.13
CA GLY A 52 -11.54 6.63 17.62
C GLY A 52 -12.53 6.10 16.58
N PRO A 53 -13.80 5.87 16.96
CA PRO A 53 -14.83 5.37 16.04
C PRO A 53 -15.04 6.35 14.88
N ILE A 54 -14.90 5.87 13.65
CA ILE A 54 -15.07 6.69 12.45
C ILE A 54 -16.33 6.22 11.73
N SER A 55 -17.21 7.17 11.44
CA SER A 55 -18.43 6.96 10.67
C SER A 55 -18.15 7.08 9.16
N TYR A 56 -18.51 6.05 8.38
CA TYR A 56 -18.37 6.05 6.92
C TYR A 56 -19.69 5.87 6.22
N SER A 57 -19.94 6.74 5.25
CA SER A 57 -20.87 6.51 4.16
C SER A 57 -20.45 5.29 3.33
N VAL A 58 -21.13 4.16 3.52
CA VAL A 58 -20.97 2.95 2.71
C VAL A 58 -22.22 2.71 1.87
N ALA A 59 -22.02 2.32 0.61
CA ALA A 59 -23.11 1.91 -0.28
C ALA A 59 -23.47 0.42 -0.11
N ALA A 60 -22.48 -0.43 0.22
CA ALA A 60 -22.66 -1.85 0.47
C ALA A 60 -21.59 -2.40 1.41
N VAL A 61 -21.94 -3.44 2.19
CA VAL A 61 -21.03 -4.23 3.04
C VAL A 61 -21.10 -5.67 2.55
N PHE A 62 -19.95 -6.26 2.25
CA PHE A 62 -19.84 -7.65 1.80
C PHE A 62 -19.13 -8.46 2.87
N GLY A 63 -19.76 -9.53 3.36
CA GLY A 63 -19.18 -10.43 4.36
C GLY A 63 -18.23 -11.48 3.80
N SER A 64 -17.91 -11.42 2.49
CA SER A 64 -17.06 -12.39 1.80
C SER A 64 -16.47 -11.79 0.52
N TYR A 65 -15.78 -12.61 -0.27
CA TYR A 65 -15.09 -12.21 -1.49
C TYR A 65 -16.00 -11.53 -2.50
N ILE A 66 -15.49 -10.45 -3.09
CA ILE A 66 -16.11 -9.79 -4.24
C ILE A 66 -15.42 -10.32 -5.50
N ALA A 67 -16.08 -11.21 -6.23
CA ALA A 67 -15.61 -11.66 -7.54
C ALA A 67 -15.97 -10.64 -8.63
N CYS A 68 -14.96 -9.99 -9.22
CA CYS A 68 -15.14 -9.06 -10.33
C CYS A 68 -13.90 -9.06 -11.25
N THR A 69 -14.10 -8.74 -12.52
CA THR A 69 -13.00 -8.69 -13.51
C THR A 69 -12.14 -7.44 -13.37
N ALA A 70 -12.73 -6.31 -12.96
CA ALA A 70 -12.02 -5.04 -12.85
C ALA A 70 -12.67 -4.10 -11.82
N LEU A 71 -11.83 -3.29 -11.17
CA LEU A 71 -12.23 -2.19 -10.29
C LEU A 71 -11.63 -0.88 -10.81
N ALA A 72 -12.48 0.13 -11.00
CA ALA A 72 -12.03 1.46 -11.38
C ALA A 72 -11.60 2.26 -10.14
N LYS A 73 -10.33 2.67 -10.07
CA LYS A 73 -9.80 3.57 -9.04
C LYS A 73 -9.44 4.91 -9.68
N THR A 74 -10.12 6.00 -9.29
CA THR A 74 -9.87 7.34 -9.84
C THR A 74 -8.75 8.05 -9.07
N SER A 75 -7.92 8.83 -9.78
CA SER A 75 -6.72 9.46 -9.22
C SER A 75 -6.43 10.86 -9.81
N ASP A 76 -7.48 11.65 -10.03
CA ASP A 76 -7.38 12.96 -10.69
C ASP A 76 -6.64 13.99 -9.80
N ARG A 77 -5.73 14.76 -10.41
CA ARG A 77 -4.96 15.82 -9.71
C ARG A 77 -5.85 16.92 -9.16
N ARG A 78 -6.97 17.25 -9.82
CA ARG A 78 -7.89 18.33 -9.43
C ARG A 78 -8.63 18.05 -8.13
N LEU A 79 -8.64 16.79 -7.70
CA LEU A 79 -9.26 16.33 -6.44
C LEU A 79 -8.24 16.18 -5.30
N LYS A 80 -7.01 16.67 -5.50
CA LYS A 80 -5.90 16.54 -4.54
C LYS A 80 -5.34 17.92 -4.18
N LYS A 81 -4.96 18.09 -2.92
CA LYS A 81 -4.31 19.30 -2.38
C LYS A 81 -3.00 18.94 -1.67
N ASN A 82 -2.13 19.93 -1.45
CA ASN A 82 -0.83 19.76 -0.78
C ASN A 82 0.02 18.63 -1.41
N ILE A 83 0.06 18.58 -2.75
CA ILE A 83 0.78 17.55 -3.50
C ILE A 83 2.27 17.84 -3.40
N GLN A 84 3.01 16.91 -2.79
CA GLN A 84 4.46 16.93 -2.69
C GLN A 84 5.04 15.56 -3.04
N ILE A 85 6.30 15.55 -3.46
CA ILE A 85 7.04 14.30 -3.70
C ILE A 85 7.28 13.63 -2.34
N ALA A 86 7.02 12.33 -2.24
CA ALA A 86 7.35 11.58 -1.03
C ALA A 86 8.87 11.61 -0.77
N PRO A 87 9.31 12.00 0.45
CA PRO A 87 10.72 11.95 0.83
C PRO A 87 11.27 10.53 0.71
N ILE A 88 12.49 10.39 0.19
CA ILE A 88 13.09 9.07 -0.04
C ILE A 88 13.31 8.30 1.26
N ASP A 89 13.68 8.98 2.35
CA ASP A 89 13.91 8.35 3.66
C ASP A 89 12.67 7.63 4.20
N ARG A 90 11.48 8.15 3.90
CA ARG A 90 10.22 7.49 4.24
C ARG A 90 10.05 6.19 3.46
N ILE A 91 10.42 6.18 2.19
CA ILE A 91 10.30 5.00 1.31
C ILE A 91 11.33 3.95 1.70
N LYS A 92 12.57 4.37 1.99
CA LYS A 92 13.66 3.50 2.41
C LYS A 92 13.35 2.70 3.67
N ARG A 93 12.56 3.24 4.61
CA ARG A 93 12.13 2.49 5.81
C ARG A 93 11.51 1.13 5.49
N LEU A 94 10.80 1.00 4.38
CA LEU A 94 10.19 -0.26 3.95
C LEU A 94 11.25 -1.29 3.59
N TYR A 95 12.32 -0.88 2.92
CA TYR A 95 13.38 -1.77 2.46
C TYR A 95 14.46 -2.00 3.52
N ASP A 96 14.65 -1.03 4.41
CA ASP A 96 15.70 -1.06 5.42
C ASP A 96 15.24 -1.80 6.70
N ASN A 97 13.93 -1.86 6.99
CA ASN A 97 13.41 -2.38 8.28
C ASN A 97 12.28 -3.42 8.17
N VAL A 98 11.90 -3.84 6.96
CA VAL A 98 10.82 -4.83 6.78
C VAL A 98 11.31 -5.93 5.84
N ASP A 99 11.23 -7.17 6.31
CA ASP A 99 11.61 -8.35 5.53
C ASP A 99 10.41 -8.97 4.80
N VAL A 100 10.72 -9.81 3.82
CA VAL A 100 9.74 -10.68 3.15
C VAL A 100 9.79 -12.05 3.80
N TYR A 101 8.63 -12.52 4.25
CA TYR A 101 8.50 -13.78 4.97
C TYR A 101 7.82 -14.82 4.10
N LEU A 102 8.18 -16.08 4.35
CA LEU A 102 7.41 -17.25 3.99
C LEU A 102 6.73 -17.75 5.25
N TYR A 103 5.42 -17.95 5.21
CA TYR A 103 4.66 -18.40 6.37
C TYR A 103 3.52 -19.32 5.97
N ASP A 104 3.15 -20.19 6.90
CA ASP A 104 1.94 -21.00 6.83
C ASP A 104 0.85 -20.33 7.68
N TRP A 105 -0.40 -20.37 7.21
CA TRP A 105 -1.50 -19.91 8.04
C TRP A 105 -1.76 -20.91 9.16
N ILE A 106 -2.07 -20.43 10.37
CA ILE A 106 -2.45 -21.33 11.48
C ILE A 106 -3.63 -22.22 11.07
N GLU A 107 -4.58 -21.69 10.29
CA GLU A 107 -5.74 -22.42 9.77
C GLU A 107 -5.41 -23.38 8.59
N SER A 108 -4.17 -23.39 8.08
CA SER A 108 -3.75 -24.23 6.94
C SER A 108 -3.04 -25.52 7.34
N GLU A 109 -3.20 -26.00 8.58
CA GLU A 109 -2.53 -27.20 9.12
C GLU A 109 -2.65 -28.45 8.23
N ASN A 110 -3.65 -28.52 7.34
CA ASN A 110 -3.87 -29.61 6.38
C ASN A 110 -3.82 -29.17 4.90
N ARG A 111 -3.26 -28.00 4.59
CA ARG A 111 -3.13 -27.47 3.22
C ARG A 111 -1.65 -27.14 2.95
N PRO A 112 -0.94 -27.97 2.16
CA PRO A 112 0.46 -27.71 1.87
C PRO A 112 0.61 -26.46 0.99
N GLY A 113 1.46 -25.53 1.41
CA GLY A 113 1.84 -24.35 0.63
C GLY A 113 2.16 -23.17 1.54
N GLN A 114 3.42 -22.71 1.51
CA GLN A 114 3.80 -21.47 2.17
C GLN A 114 3.33 -20.29 1.34
N GLU A 115 2.76 -19.31 2.02
CA GLU A 115 2.45 -18.01 1.45
C GLU A 115 3.66 -17.09 1.58
N VAL A 116 3.81 -16.17 0.62
CA VAL A 116 4.82 -15.12 0.64
C VAL A 116 4.17 -13.79 0.94
N GLY A 117 4.72 -13.04 1.89
CA GLY A 117 4.15 -11.76 2.27
C GLY A 117 4.97 -10.98 3.27
N LEU A 118 4.35 -9.93 3.80
CA LEU A 118 4.88 -9.10 4.87
C LEU A 118 4.06 -9.30 6.15
N ILE A 119 4.69 -9.06 7.29
CA ILE A 119 4.00 -8.97 8.58
C ILE A 119 3.58 -7.52 8.81
N ALA A 120 2.31 -7.32 9.17
CA ALA A 120 1.76 -5.97 9.30
C ALA A 120 2.32 -5.22 10.51
N GLN A 121 2.68 -5.93 11.57
CA GLN A 121 3.30 -5.41 12.79
C GLN A 121 4.67 -4.79 12.48
N ASP A 122 5.48 -5.40 11.61
CA ASP A 122 6.78 -4.85 11.20
C ASP A 122 6.64 -3.52 10.46
N LEU A 123 5.59 -3.38 9.64
CA LEU A 123 5.26 -2.10 9.01
C LEU A 123 4.90 -1.03 10.04
N VAL A 124 4.15 -1.38 11.09
CA VAL A 124 3.84 -0.44 12.18
C VAL A 124 5.12 -0.04 12.92
N SER A 125 5.97 -1.00 13.28
CA SER A 125 7.27 -0.78 13.92
C SER A 125 8.21 0.09 13.09
N ALA A 126 8.20 -0.09 11.76
CA ALA A 126 8.95 0.74 10.81
C ALA A 126 8.34 2.15 10.61
N HIS A 127 7.30 2.52 11.36
CA HIS A 127 6.57 3.78 11.25
C HIS A 127 5.93 3.97 9.86
N LEU A 128 5.46 2.87 9.26
CA LEU A 128 4.79 2.80 7.97
C LEU A 128 3.31 2.46 8.14
N THR A 129 2.67 3.09 9.12
CA THR A 129 1.25 2.89 9.43
C THR A 129 0.32 3.24 8.27
N ASP A 130 0.79 4.01 7.27
CA ASP A 130 0.03 4.29 6.05
C ASP A 130 0.00 3.14 5.03
N LEU A 131 0.75 2.07 5.28
CA LEU A 131 0.72 0.81 4.53
C LEU A 131 -0.09 -0.27 5.24
N VAL A 132 -0.70 0.05 6.38
CA VAL A 132 -1.48 -0.89 7.21
C VAL A 132 -2.91 -0.38 7.37
N SER A 133 -3.85 -1.30 7.50
CA SER A 133 -5.24 -1.04 7.85
C SER A 133 -5.68 -1.98 8.95
N VAL A 134 -6.53 -1.52 9.85
CA VAL A 134 -7.08 -2.35 10.93
C VAL A 134 -8.46 -2.85 10.53
N PHE A 135 -8.69 -4.14 10.71
CA PHE A 135 -9.97 -4.80 10.58
C PHE A 135 -10.39 -5.37 11.92
N TYR A 136 -11.66 -5.20 12.28
CA TYR A 136 -12.17 -5.74 13.54
C TYR A 136 -12.75 -7.12 13.35
N ARG A 137 -12.33 -8.03 14.22
CA ARG A 137 -12.78 -9.41 14.24
C ARG A 137 -12.95 -9.81 15.70
N ASP A 138 -14.16 -10.22 16.12
CA ASP A 138 -14.44 -10.48 17.54
C ASP A 138 -13.71 -11.71 18.12
N ASP A 139 -13.17 -12.56 17.25
CA ASP A 139 -12.52 -13.84 17.52
C ASP A 139 -10.98 -13.76 17.58
N ILE A 140 -10.38 -12.59 17.35
CA ILE A 140 -8.93 -12.40 17.49
C ILE A 140 -8.58 -12.13 18.95
N GLU A 141 -7.72 -12.97 19.52
CA GLU A 141 -7.17 -12.79 20.87
C GLU A 141 -5.99 -11.80 20.89
N GLU A 142 -5.59 -11.37 22.08
CA GLU A 142 -4.38 -10.55 22.26
C GLU A 142 -3.13 -11.38 21.97
N GLY A 143 -2.17 -10.79 21.27
CA GLY A 143 -0.87 -11.42 20.97
C GLY A 143 0.21 -11.15 22.02
N ASP A 144 1.45 -11.45 21.66
CA ASP A 144 2.61 -11.34 22.55
C ASP A 144 3.04 -9.89 22.78
N ASP A 145 2.81 -9.01 21.80
CA ASP A 145 2.96 -7.56 21.94
C ASP A 145 1.58 -6.86 21.85
N PRO A 146 0.91 -6.59 22.99
CA PRO A 146 -0.41 -5.97 23.00
C PRO A 146 -0.47 -4.59 22.33
N SER A 147 0.67 -3.91 22.15
CA SER A 147 0.72 -2.61 21.46
C SER A 147 0.57 -2.73 19.95
N LEU A 148 0.99 -3.87 19.38
CA LEU A 148 0.94 -4.19 17.96
C LEU A 148 -0.14 -5.24 17.63
N GLU A 149 -0.51 -6.06 18.61
CA GLU A 149 -1.42 -7.20 18.51
C GLU A 149 -2.57 -7.12 19.53
N PRO A 150 -3.31 -5.99 19.60
CA PRO A 150 -4.41 -5.87 20.54
C PRO A 150 -5.57 -6.80 20.19
N ALA A 151 -6.22 -7.37 21.21
CA ALA A 151 -7.39 -8.21 21.03
C ALA A 151 -8.46 -7.56 20.16
N LYS A 152 -9.14 -8.38 19.37
CA LYS A 152 -10.23 -8.05 18.43
C LYS A 152 -9.85 -7.16 17.26
N GLN A 153 -8.55 -6.93 17.06
CA GLN A 153 -8.02 -6.11 15.97
C GLN A 153 -7.04 -6.94 15.15
N GLN A 154 -7.28 -6.97 13.85
CA GLN A 154 -6.40 -7.59 12.89
C GLN A 154 -5.79 -6.50 12.01
N LEU A 155 -4.46 -6.47 11.93
CA LEU A 155 -3.74 -5.62 10.99
C LEU A 155 -3.70 -6.27 9.61
N ASN A 156 -3.87 -5.47 8.56
CA ASN A 156 -3.82 -5.90 7.17
C ASN A 156 -2.88 -4.98 6.37
N VAL A 157 -2.08 -5.58 5.50
CA VAL A 157 -1.16 -4.84 4.63
C VAL A 157 -1.89 -4.32 3.39
N ASP A 158 -1.75 -3.03 3.10
CA ASP A 158 -2.20 -2.42 1.84
C ASP A 158 -1.13 -2.56 0.75
N TYR A 159 -1.07 -3.76 0.17
CA TYR A 159 -0.15 -4.08 -0.92
C TYR A 159 -0.28 -3.14 -2.13
N SER A 160 -1.44 -2.50 -2.33
CA SER A 160 -1.63 -1.59 -3.45
C SER A 160 -0.83 -0.29 -3.31
N ARG A 161 -0.55 0.14 -2.08
CA ARG A 161 0.32 1.30 -1.80
C ARG A 161 1.79 0.97 -1.87
N ILE A 162 2.16 -0.26 -1.52
CA ILE A 162 3.53 -0.76 -1.65
C ILE A 162 4.00 -0.64 -3.11
N ALA A 163 3.12 -0.84 -4.09
CA ALA A 163 3.45 -0.63 -5.50
C ALA A 163 3.94 0.81 -5.80
N ALA A 164 3.39 1.84 -5.14
CA ALA A 164 3.85 3.21 -5.29
C ALA A 164 5.20 3.46 -4.59
N TYR A 165 5.45 2.80 -3.45
CA TYR A 165 6.76 2.79 -2.79
C TYR A 165 7.81 2.14 -3.68
N ASN A 166 7.50 0.98 -4.27
CA ASN A 166 8.33 0.28 -5.25
C ASN A 166 8.71 1.18 -6.42
N MET A 167 7.74 1.87 -7.02
CA MET A 167 8.01 2.80 -8.11
C MET A 167 9.01 3.89 -7.69
N LYS A 168 8.83 4.50 -6.51
CA LYS A 168 9.72 5.57 -6.03
C LYS A 168 11.11 5.05 -5.69
N MET A 169 11.23 3.86 -5.11
CA MET A 169 12.52 3.24 -4.83
C MET A 169 13.25 2.87 -6.11
N ILE A 170 12.55 2.32 -7.11
CA ILE A 170 13.12 2.04 -8.45
C ILE A 170 13.63 3.32 -9.09
N GLN A 171 12.86 4.42 -9.05
CA GLN A 171 13.31 5.72 -9.57
C GLN A 171 14.57 6.24 -8.87
N TYR A 172 14.69 6.00 -7.56
CA TYR A 172 15.88 6.36 -6.80
C TYR A 172 17.08 5.51 -7.21
N LEU A 173 16.93 4.18 -7.26
CA LEU A 173 17.98 3.24 -7.68
C LEU A 173 18.48 3.52 -9.10
N LEU A 174 17.57 3.86 -10.04
CA LEU A 174 17.96 4.22 -11.40
C LEU A 174 18.89 5.44 -11.43
N ARG A 175 18.63 6.45 -10.61
CA ARG A 175 19.49 7.65 -10.51
C ARG A 175 20.85 7.32 -9.88
N GLU A 176 20.84 6.56 -8.79
CA GLU A 176 22.09 6.11 -8.15
C GLU A 176 22.96 5.32 -9.13
N ILE A 177 22.36 4.47 -9.97
CA ILE A 177 23.09 3.72 -11.01
C ILE A 177 23.68 4.67 -12.06
N GLU A 178 22.95 5.70 -12.50
CA GLU A 178 23.46 6.71 -13.44
C GLU A 178 24.62 7.50 -12.84
N ASP A 179 24.50 7.94 -11.58
CA ASP A 179 25.52 8.69 -10.87
C ASP A 179 26.79 7.86 -10.67
N LEU A 180 26.65 6.59 -10.26
CA LEU A 180 27.76 5.66 -10.12
C LEU A 180 28.46 5.40 -11.45
N ARG A 181 27.71 5.24 -12.55
CA ARG A 181 28.29 5.08 -13.91
C ARG A 181 29.10 6.32 -14.31
N ALA A 182 28.57 7.52 -14.05
CA ALA A 182 29.28 8.77 -14.35
C ALA A 182 30.58 8.91 -13.53
N ILE A 183 30.59 8.45 -12.27
CA ILE A 183 31.80 8.42 -11.45
C ILE A 183 32.83 7.44 -12.03
N ILE A 184 32.38 6.24 -12.41
CA ILE A 184 33.25 5.23 -13.03
C ILE A 184 33.89 5.77 -14.31
N GLU A 185 33.11 6.40 -15.21
CA GLU A 185 33.64 7.00 -16.44
C GLU A 185 34.71 8.06 -16.17
N LYS A 186 34.49 8.93 -15.18
CA LYS A 186 35.47 9.96 -14.79
C LYS A 186 36.76 9.35 -14.24
N LEU A 187 36.65 8.32 -13.40
CA LEU A 187 37.81 7.61 -12.85
C LEU A 187 38.59 6.89 -13.95
N SER A 188 37.90 6.21 -14.87
CA SER A 188 38.52 5.56 -16.03
C SER A 188 39.20 6.57 -16.96
N ALA A 189 38.63 7.75 -17.16
CA ALA A 189 39.27 8.81 -17.95
C ALA A 189 40.53 9.36 -17.28
N PHE A 190 40.51 9.53 -15.95
CA PHE A 190 41.67 9.97 -15.17
C PHE A 190 42.83 8.97 -15.23
N ASP A 191 42.54 7.68 -15.05
CA ASP A 191 43.54 6.60 -15.09
C ASP A 191 44.20 6.48 -16.49
N ASN A 192 43.40 6.58 -17.55
CA ASN A 192 43.91 6.63 -18.93
C ASN A 192 44.76 7.89 -19.21
N GLY A 193 44.44 9.02 -18.56
CA GLY A 193 45.24 10.24 -18.62
C GLY A 193 46.60 10.09 -17.94
N MET A 194 46.64 9.42 -16.78
CA MET A 194 47.87 9.12 -16.04
C MET A 194 48.81 8.21 -16.85
N ASN A 195 48.30 7.10 -17.40
CA ASN A 195 49.10 6.17 -18.23
C ASN A 195 49.71 6.82 -19.48
N ARG A 196 49.06 7.85 -20.06
CA ARG A 196 49.61 8.59 -21.22
C ARG A 196 50.64 9.66 -20.85
N SER A 197 50.65 10.08 -19.59
CA SER A 197 51.61 11.06 -19.07
C SER A 197 52.86 10.43 -18.44
N ASP A 198 52.89 9.11 -18.31
CA ASP A 198 54.05 8.38 -17.79
C ASP A 198 55.16 8.30 -18.86
N PRO A 199 56.33 8.94 -18.65
CA PRO A 199 57.42 8.94 -19.62
C PRO A 199 57.97 7.55 -19.96
N TYR A 200 57.64 6.51 -19.19
CA TYR A 200 58.05 5.13 -19.48
C TYR A 200 57.16 4.40 -20.51
N TYR A 201 55.97 4.91 -20.85
CA TYR A 201 55.05 4.25 -21.78
C TYR A 201 55.38 4.51 -23.27
N GLN A 202 56.19 5.52 -23.59
CA GLN A 202 56.57 5.86 -24.97
C GLN A 202 57.78 5.07 -25.52
N ILE A 203 58.38 4.17 -24.72
CA ILE A 203 59.63 3.49 -25.11
C ILE A 203 59.38 2.15 -25.84
N TYR A 204 58.13 1.68 -25.92
CA TYR A 204 57.78 0.38 -26.53
C TYR A 204 56.65 0.43 -27.58
N SER A 205 56.53 1.52 -28.35
CA SER A 205 55.66 1.59 -29.54
C SER A 205 56.46 1.65 -30.83
#